data_AF-A0A938GMY4-F1
#
_entry.id   AF-A0A938GMY4-F1
#
_cell.length_a   1.000
_cell.length_b   1.000
_cell.length_c   1.000
_cell.angle_alpha   90.00
_cell.angle_beta   90.00
_cell.angle_gamma   90.00
#
_symmetry.space_group_name_H-M   'P 1'
#
loop_
_entity.id
_entity.type
_entity.pdbx_description
1 polymer ?
#
loop_
_entity_poly.entity_id
_entity_poly.type
_entity_poly.pdbx_seq_one_letter_code
_entity_poly.pdbx_strand_id
1 'polypeptide(L)'
;MTGIINWFAQIGAVCSFSFRTLPERMGASAAAMFGIAGVVAVLVGVLSIAQGFERAMTLSGSPQTVIVMRSGSDTEMTSGLSREEVRVIADARGILRTPEGVAASAELFVVINLPKRDTGTDANVPMRGVEPGAFLV
;
A
#
# COMPACT_ATOMS: atom_id res chain seq x y z
N MET A 1 25.69 46.51 -0.97
CA MET A 1 24.82 45.56 -0.24
C MET A 1 23.37 45.82 -0.64
N THR A 2 22.91 45.30 -1.78
CA THR A 2 21.55 45.56 -2.32
C THR A 2 21.03 44.40 -3.20
N GLY A 3 21.60 43.19 -3.05
CA GLY A 3 21.35 42.07 -3.97
C GLY A 3 20.14 41.19 -3.62
N ILE A 4 19.87 40.95 -2.34
CA ILE A 4 18.84 39.97 -1.91
C ILE A 4 17.46 40.62 -1.70
N ILE A 5 17.39 41.83 -1.13
CA ILE A 5 16.11 42.52 -0.88
C ILE A 5 15.45 42.92 -2.21
N ASN A 6 16.24 43.32 -3.21
CA ASN A 6 15.74 43.63 -4.55
C ASN A 6 15.24 42.38 -5.29
N TRP A 7 15.75 41.19 -4.98
CA TRP A 7 15.33 39.95 -5.63
C TRP A 7 13.91 39.53 -5.24
N PHE A 8 13.58 39.55 -3.94
CA PHE A 8 12.21 39.28 -3.48
C PHE A 8 11.23 40.35 -3.98
N ALA A 9 11.64 41.62 -4.00
CA ALA A 9 10.84 42.70 -4.56
C ALA A 9 10.59 42.53 -6.07
N GLN A 10 11.58 42.03 -6.82
CA GLN A 10 11.44 41.74 -8.25
C GLN A 10 10.48 40.57 -8.51
N ILE A 11 10.58 39.47 -7.75
CA ILE A 11 9.63 38.35 -7.85
C ILE A 11 8.21 38.86 -7.55
N GLY A 12 8.05 39.63 -6.46
CA GLY A 12 6.79 40.24 -6.10
C GLY A 12 6.23 41.16 -7.20
N ALA A 13 7.08 41.97 -7.84
CA ALA A 13 6.68 42.85 -8.93
C ALA A 13 6.22 42.08 -10.17
N VAL A 14 6.94 41.03 -10.57
CA VAL A 14 6.59 40.17 -11.72
C VAL A 14 5.29 39.40 -11.45
N CYS A 15 5.12 38.84 -10.25
CA CYS A 15 3.88 38.21 -9.83
C CYS A 15 2.71 39.21 -9.81
N SER A 16 2.90 40.41 -9.23
CA SER A 16 1.87 41.45 -9.16
C SER A 16 1.44 41.92 -10.55
N PHE A 17 2.39 42.09 -11.47
CA PHE A 17 2.11 42.37 -12.88
C PHE A 17 1.28 41.24 -13.50
N SER A 18 1.68 39.99 -13.29
CA SER A 18 0.96 38.82 -13.80
C SER A 18 -0.49 38.77 -13.29
N PHE A 19 -0.71 38.97 -11.98
CA PHE A 19 -2.06 39.04 -11.39
C PHE A 19 -2.89 40.20 -11.93
N ARG A 20 -2.31 41.38 -12.15
CA ARG A 20 -3.00 42.54 -12.73
C ARG A 20 -3.45 42.34 -14.17
N THR A 21 -2.80 41.44 -14.92
CA THR A 21 -3.17 41.11 -16.31
C THR A 21 -4.18 39.95 -16.42
N LEU A 22 -4.45 39.21 -15.34
CA LEU A 22 -5.48 38.16 -15.33
C LEU A 22 -6.90 38.69 -15.66
N PRO A 23 -7.31 39.88 -15.14
CA PRO A 23 -8.55 40.57 -15.48
C PRO A 23 -8.75 40.93 -16.96
N GLU A 24 -7.79 40.68 -17.85
CA GLU A 24 -7.94 40.86 -19.30
C GLU A 24 -8.26 39.53 -20.01
N ARG A 25 -8.11 38.38 -19.33
CA ARG A 25 -8.19 37.02 -19.91
C ARG A 25 -8.90 36.00 -19.00
N MET A 26 -10.06 36.38 -18.47
CA MET A 26 -10.78 35.64 -17.41
C MET A 26 -11.15 34.23 -17.84
N GLY A 27 -11.68 34.06 -19.06
CA GLY A 27 -12.14 32.76 -19.54
C GLY A 27 -11.02 31.74 -19.63
N ALA A 28 -9.92 32.10 -20.31
CA ALA A 28 -8.76 31.23 -20.46
C ALA A 28 -8.07 30.94 -19.11
N SER A 29 -7.96 31.94 -18.23
CA SER A 29 -7.31 31.79 -16.93
C SER A 29 -8.15 30.92 -15.97
N ALA A 30 -9.47 31.11 -15.95
CA ALA A 30 -10.38 30.29 -15.15
C ALA A 30 -10.38 28.84 -15.63
N ALA A 31 -10.45 28.61 -16.95
CA ALA A 31 -10.41 27.26 -17.52
C ALA A 31 -9.11 26.52 -17.14
N ALA A 32 -7.96 27.19 -17.22
CA ALA A 32 -6.69 26.61 -16.80
C ALA A 32 -6.66 26.30 -15.29
N MET A 33 -7.16 27.22 -14.46
CA MET A 33 -7.22 27.04 -13.00
C MET A 33 -8.08 25.83 -12.61
N PHE A 34 -9.30 25.73 -13.16
CA PHE A 34 -10.19 24.60 -12.88
C PHE A 34 -9.65 23.28 -13.43
N GLY A 35 -8.99 23.30 -14.59
CA GLY A 35 -8.35 22.11 -15.15
C GLY A 35 -7.27 21.55 -14.22
N ILE A 36 -6.36 22.41 -13.74
CA ILE A 36 -5.31 22.01 -12.79
C ILE A 36 -5.92 21.58 -11.46
N ALA A 37 -6.86 22.34 -10.91
CA ALA A 37 -7.52 22.02 -9.64
C ALA A 37 -8.25 20.67 -9.70
N GLY A 38 -8.93 20.36 -10.80
CA GLY A 38 -9.61 19.09 -11.00
C GLY A 38 -8.66 17.90 -10.99
N VAL A 39 -7.54 17.98 -11.73
CA VAL A 39 -6.53 16.90 -11.75
C VAL A 39 -5.91 16.69 -10.37
N VAL A 40 -5.54 17.77 -9.69
CA VAL A 40 -4.99 17.70 -8.32
C VAL A 40 -6.00 17.09 -7.35
N ALA A 41 -7.27 17.49 -7.40
CA ALA A 41 -8.32 16.97 -6.54
C ALA A 41 -8.51 15.45 -6.73
N VAL A 42 -8.51 14.97 -7.98
CA VAL A 42 -8.59 13.53 -8.28
C VAL A 42 -7.37 12.78 -7.76
N LEU A 43 -6.16 13.30 -8.01
CA LEU A 43 -4.93 12.65 -7.55
C LEU A 43 -4.88 12.55 -6.03
N VAL A 44 -5.17 13.65 -5.33
CA VAL A 44 -5.22 13.68 -3.86
C VAL A 44 -6.31 12.73 -3.34
N GLY A 45 -7.48 12.68 -3.99
CA GLY A 45 -8.56 11.76 -3.62
C GLY A 45 -8.14 10.29 -3.70
N VAL A 46 -7.56 9.87 -4.84
CA VAL A 46 -7.10 8.48 -5.03
C VAL A 46 -5.98 8.13 -4.04
N LEU A 47 -5.01 9.02 -3.82
CA LEU A 47 -3.94 8.81 -2.85
C LEU A 47 -4.47 8.73 -1.41
N SER A 48 -5.46 9.56 -1.06
CA SER A 48 -6.11 9.53 0.25
C SER A 48 -6.84 8.21 0.48
N ILE A 49 -7.52 7.68 -0.54
CA ILE A 49 -8.16 6.36 -0.48
C ILE A 49 -7.10 5.27 -0.30
N ALA A 50 -6.03 5.30 -1.09
CA ALA A 50 -4.95 4.32 -0.99
C ALA A 50 -4.32 4.30 0.42
N GLN A 51 -4.01 5.47 0.98
CA GLN A 51 -3.47 5.62 2.32
C GLN A 51 -4.47 5.22 3.42
N GLY A 52 -5.75 5.57 3.26
CA GLY A 52 -6.80 5.14 4.18
C GLY A 52 -6.96 3.61 4.20
N PHE A 53 -6.90 2.99 3.03
CA PHE A 53 -6.96 1.53 2.89
C PHE A 53 -5.73 0.84 3.50
N GLU A 54 -4.53 1.33 3.21
CA GLU A 54 -3.28 0.85 3.82
C GLU A 54 -3.33 0.95 5.35
N ARG A 55 -3.83 2.07 5.87
CA ARG A 55 -3.99 2.27 7.32
C ARG A 55 -4.99 1.29 7.94
N ALA A 56 -6.11 1.04 7.27
CA ALA A 56 -7.11 0.08 7.74
C ALA A 56 -6.55 -1.35 7.78
N MET A 57 -5.80 -1.77 6.75
CA MET A 57 -5.16 -3.08 6.73
C MET A 57 -4.08 -3.22 7.81
N THR A 58 -3.20 -2.23 7.97
CA THR A 58 -2.13 -2.28 8.99
C THR A 58 -2.67 -2.28 10.42
N LEU A 59 -3.76 -1.57 10.71
CA LEU A 59 -4.40 -1.58 12.03
C LEU A 59 -5.03 -2.93 12.39
N SER A 60 -5.40 -3.73 11.40
CA SER A 60 -5.97 -5.06 11.63
C SER A 60 -4.93 -6.13 11.99
N GLY A 61 -3.65 -5.86 11.73
CA GLY A 61 -2.54 -6.77 12.06
C GLY A 61 -2.06 -6.62 13.49
N SER A 62 -1.74 -7.75 14.16
CA SER A 62 -1.05 -7.73 15.45
C SER A 62 0.42 -7.36 15.25
N PRO A 63 0.98 -6.41 16.03
CA PRO A 63 2.41 -6.08 15.97
C PRO A 63 3.32 -7.23 16.44
N GLN A 64 2.74 -8.29 17.01
CA GLN A 64 3.44 -9.48 17.47
C GLN A 64 3.46 -10.61 16.43
N THR A 65 2.74 -10.44 15.32
CA THR A 65 2.68 -11.42 14.23
C THR A 65 3.56 -10.95 13.07
N VAL A 66 4.40 -11.84 12.57
CA VAL A 66 5.28 -11.56 11.43
C VAL A 66 5.08 -12.58 10.34
N ILE A 67 5.13 -12.14 9.09
CA ILE A 67 5.14 -13.00 7.91
C ILE A 67 6.59 -13.13 7.44
N VAL A 68 7.06 -14.37 7.31
CA VAL A 68 8.40 -14.67 6.78
C VAL A 68 8.26 -15.13 5.34
N MET A 69 8.92 -14.43 4.41
CA MET A 69 8.93 -14.78 3.00
C MET A 69 10.35 -15.18 2.55
N ARG A 70 10.43 -15.97 1.48
CA ARG A 70 11.70 -16.32 0.85
C ARG A 70 12.38 -15.04 0.35
N SER A 71 13.70 -14.97 0.48
CA SER A 71 14.45 -13.85 -0.11
C SER A 71 14.20 -13.77 -1.62
N GLY A 72 13.89 -12.55 -2.10
CA GLY A 72 13.59 -12.26 -3.50
C GLY A 72 12.17 -12.57 -3.97
N SER A 73 11.25 -12.95 -3.06
CA SER A 73 9.82 -13.01 -3.40
C SER A 73 9.11 -11.71 -3.01
N ASP A 74 8.33 -11.16 -3.94
CA ASP A 74 7.51 -9.97 -3.70
C ASP A 74 6.11 -10.31 -3.14
N THR A 75 5.72 -11.59 -3.22
CA THR A 75 4.40 -12.06 -2.78
C THR A 75 4.47 -13.44 -2.13
N GLU A 76 3.51 -13.72 -1.24
CA GLU A 76 3.35 -15.05 -0.60
C GLU A 76 3.19 -16.17 -1.63
N MET A 77 2.50 -15.93 -2.76
CA MET A 77 2.32 -16.93 -3.82
C MET A 77 3.63 -17.37 -4.46
N THR A 78 4.61 -16.47 -4.53
CA THR A 78 5.94 -16.74 -5.11
C THR A 78 6.97 -17.13 -4.05
N SER A 79 6.58 -17.15 -2.78
CA SER A 79 7.43 -17.44 -1.63
C SER A 79 7.38 -18.92 -1.26
N GLY A 80 8.22 -19.73 -1.93
CA GLY A 80 8.42 -21.12 -1.53
C GLY A 80 9.50 -21.26 -0.45
N LEU A 81 9.16 -21.87 0.68
CA LEU A 81 10.10 -22.30 1.73
C LEU A 81 10.07 -23.83 1.88
N SER A 82 11.23 -24.45 2.08
CA SER A 82 11.33 -25.89 2.34
C SER A 82 10.91 -26.23 3.76
N ARG A 83 10.59 -27.51 4.02
CA ARG A 83 10.24 -27.99 5.37
C ARG A 83 11.38 -27.80 6.37
N GLU A 84 12.63 -27.89 5.92
CA GLU A 84 13.82 -27.66 6.74
C GLU A 84 13.93 -26.17 7.11
N GLU A 85 13.75 -25.26 6.14
CA GLU A 85 13.77 -23.82 6.37
C GLU A 85 12.69 -23.39 7.37
N VAL A 86 11.46 -23.88 7.18
CA VAL A 86 10.34 -23.63 8.10
C VAL A 86 10.64 -24.12 9.52
N ARG A 87 11.25 -25.30 9.68
CA ARG A 87 11.63 -25.81 11.02
C ARG A 87 12.66 -24.92 11.70
N VAL A 88 13.69 -24.49 10.97
CA VAL A 88 14.71 -23.57 11.49
C VAL A 88 14.08 -22.24 11.91
N ILE A 89 13.14 -21.72 11.11
CA ILE A 89 12.39 -20.51 11.44
C ILE A 89 11.57 -20.72 12.71
N ALA A 90 10.80 -21.81 12.82
CA ALA A 90 9.96 -22.11 13.99
C ALA A 90 10.76 -22.29 15.29
N ASP A 91 12.03 -22.73 15.18
CA ASP A 91 12.94 -22.86 16.32
C ASP A 91 13.64 -21.55 16.74
N ALA A 92 13.45 -20.46 15.98
CA ALA A 92 14.07 -19.19 16.27
C ALA A 92 13.67 -18.63 17.65
N ARG A 93 14.61 -17.88 18.26
CA ARG A 93 14.37 -17.21 19.53
C ARG A 93 13.40 -16.05 19.32
N GLY A 94 12.39 -15.93 20.17
CA GLY A 94 11.39 -14.85 20.13
C GLY A 94 10.01 -15.29 19.62
N ILE A 95 9.88 -16.50 19.08
CA ILE A 95 8.57 -17.08 18.72
C ILE A 95 7.85 -17.53 20.00
N LEU A 96 6.57 -17.21 20.10
CA LEU A 96 5.71 -17.58 21.22
C LEU A 96 5.59 -19.11 21.31
N ARG A 97 5.75 -19.63 22.53
CA ARG A 97 5.59 -21.05 22.85
C ARG A 97 4.53 -21.20 23.92
N THR A 98 3.49 -21.95 23.62
CA THR A 98 2.38 -22.26 24.54
C THR A 98 2.43 -23.74 24.92
N PRO A 99 1.64 -24.19 25.92
CA PRO A 99 1.50 -25.62 26.22
C PRO A 99 0.97 -26.46 25.04
N GLU A 100 0.23 -25.84 24.11
CA GLU A 100 -0.35 -26.46 22.92
C GLU A 100 0.64 -26.56 21.75
N GLY A 101 1.71 -25.77 21.74
CA GLY A 101 2.73 -25.83 20.70
C GLY A 101 3.49 -24.52 20.49
N VAL A 102 4.24 -24.46 19.39
CA VAL A 102 4.89 -23.23 18.93
C VAL A 102 3.90 -22.45 18.07
N ALA A 103 3.75 -21.15 18.31
CA ALA A 103 2.91 -20.26 17.52
C ALA A 103 3.61 -19.90 16.19
N ALA A 104 3.78 -20.91 15.34
CA ALA A 104 4.32 -20.81 14.01
C ALA A 104 3.48 -21.69 13.06
N SER A 105 3.31 -21.23 11.82
CA SER A 105 2.50 -21.93 10.82
C SER A 105 3.20 -21.89 9.47
N ALA A 106 3.42 -23.07 8.88
CA ALA A 106 3.87 -23.22 7.51
C ALA A 106 2.70 -22.93 6.55
N GLU A 107 2.49 -21.66 6.20
CA GLU A 107 1.36 -21.27 5.36
C GLU A 107 1.59 -21.52 3.87
N LEU A 108 0.54 -21.95 3.17
CA LEU A 108 0.53 -22.14 1.72
C LEU A 108 -0.57 -21.30 1.10
N PHE A 109 -0.20 -20.31 0.27
CA PHE A 109 -1.15 -19.47 -0.44
C PHE A 109 -1.08 -19.74 -1.95
N VAL A 110 -2.16 -20.32 -2.50
CA VAL A 110 -2.23 -20.76 -3.89
C VAL A 110 -3.59 -20.42 -4.50
N VAL A 111 -3.66 -20.39 -5.83
CA VAL A 111 -4.93 -20.29 -6.56
C VAL A 111 -5.33 -21.68 -7.01
N ILE A 112 -6.54 -22.10 -6.66
CA ILE A 112 -7.13 -23.37 -7.10
C ILE A 112 -8.29 -23.11 -8.06
N ASN A 113 -8.52 -24.05 -8.98
CA ASN A 113 -9.72 -24.03 -9.81
C ASN A 113 -10.86 -24.73 -9.06
N LEU A 114 -11.96 -24.01 -8.86
CA LEU A 114 -13.20 -24.55 -8.34
C LEU A 114 -14.32 -24.39 -9.37
N PRO A 115 -15.16 -25.41 -9.60
CA PRO A 115 -16.28 -25.31 -10.51
C PRO A 115 -17.34 -24.35 -9.96
N LYS A 116 -17.77 -23.40 -10.80
CA LYS A 116 -18.87 -22.48 -10.47
C LYS A 116 -20.17 -23.24 -10.25
N ARG A 117 -20.90 -22.88 -9.19
CA ARG A 117 -22.20 -23.49 -8.84
C ARG A 117 -23.23 -23.42 -9.96
N ASP A 118 -23.29 -22.30 -10.70
CA ASP A 118 -24.31 -22.09 -11.73
C ASP A 118 -23.94 -22.67 -13.09
N THR A 119 -22.66 -22.53 -13.49
CA THR A 119 -22.21 -22.83 -14.87
C THR A 119 -21.35 -24.07 -14.99
N GLY A 120 -20.85 -24.63 -13.88
CA GLY A 120 -19.93 -25.78 -13.87
C GLY A 120 -18.53 -25.50 -14.44
N THR A 121 -18.27 -24.29 -14.93
CA THR A 121 -16.98 -23.85 -15.47
C THR A 121 -16.00 -23.51 -14.34
N ASP A 122 -14.70 -23.64 -14.59
CA ASP A 122 -13.67 -23.30 -13.61
C ASP A 122 -13.68 -21.82 -13.23
N ALA A 123 -13.49 -21.57 -11.94
CA ALA A 123 -13.19 -20.27 -11.36
C ALA A 123 -11.92 -20.36 -10.52
N ASN A 124 -11.04 -19.38 -10.70
CA ASN A 124 -9.83 -19.21 -9.90
C ASN A 124 -10.22 -18.68 -8.51
N VAL A 125 -9.88 -19.43 -7.47
CA VAL A 125 -10.16 -19.08 -6.08
C VAL A 125 -8.86 -19.10 -5.28
N PRO A 126 -8.51 -18.01 -4.58
CA PRO A 126 -7.38 -18.01 -3.67
C PRO A 126 -7.70 -18.90 -2.46
N MET A 127 -6.78 -19.80 -2.14
CA MET A 127 -6.85 -20.71 -1.00
C MET A 127 -5.60 -20.53 -0.14
N ARG A 128 -5.81 -20.42 1.18
CA ARG A 128 -4.74 -20.40 2.17
C ARG A 128 -4.85 -21.64 3.06
N GLY A 129 -3.80 -22.44 3.09
CA GLY A 129 -3.61 -23.49 4.09
C GLY A 129 -2.81 -22.94 5.26
N VAL A 130 -3.23 -23.26 6.48
CA VAL A 130 -2.55 -22.89 7.74
C VAL A 130 -2.43 -24.10 8.65
N GLU A 131 -1.40 -24.13 9.49
CA GLU A 131 -1.23 -25.14 10.54
C GLU A 131 -1.94 -24.68 11.83
N PRO A 132 -2.23 -25.59 12.78
CA PRO A 132 -2.89 -25.24 14.04
C PRO A 132 -2.17 -24.13 14.83
N GLY A 133 -0.85 -24.01 14.68
CA GLY A 133 -0.05 -22.96 15.30
C GLY A 133 -0.47 -21.54 14.91
N ALA A 134 -1.16 -21.35 13.78
CA ALA A 134 -1.71 -20.06 13.36
C ALA A 134 -2.82 -19.53 14.28
N PHE A 135 -3.50 -20.42 15.02
CA PHE A 135 -4.62 -20.07 15.90
C PHE A 135 -4.20 -19.95 17.37
N LEU A 136 -2.91 -20.06 17.68
CA LEU A 136 -2.37 -19.89 19.03
C LEU A 136 -2.13 -18.42 19.41
N VAL A 137 -2.42 -17.47 18.52
CA VAL A 137 -2.21 -16.03 18.66
C VAL A 137 -3.53 -15.27 18.53
#